data_AF-A0A357ZZA1-F1
#
_entry.id   AF-A0A357ZZA1-F1
#
_cell.length_a   1.000
_cell.length_b   1.000
_cell.length_c   1.000
_cell.angle_alpha   90.00
_cell.angle_beta   90.00
_cell.angle_gamma   90.00
#
_symmetry.space_group_name_H-M   'P 1'
#
loop_
_entity.id
_entity.type
_entity.pdbx_description
1 polymer ?
#
loop_
_entity_poly.entity_id
_entity_poly.type
_entity_poly.pdbx_seq_one_letter_code
_entity_poly.pdbx_strand_id
1 'polypeptide(L)' 'GGSSAIGGFVYRGSAIKELQGKYLFADFAESGIFVFDPISKETTFVDLPISKIVGFGEDENGEIFLLSLSSGVFALLPAQ' A
#
# COMPACT_ATOMS: atom_id res chain seq x y z
N GLY A 1 11.99 2.42 -12.71
CA GLY A 1 11.86 1.23 -13.58
C GLY A 1 11.47 0.09 -12.68
N GLY A 2 10.29 -0.49 -12.87
CA GLY A 2 9.77 -1.52 -11.97
C GLY A 2 10.49 -2.86 -12.16
N SER A 3 10.77 -3.55 -11.06
CA SER A 3 11.38 -4.87 -11.08
C SER A 3 10.33 -5.98 -11.01
N SER A 4 9.35 -5.83 -10.14
CA SER A 4 8.25 -6.78 -10.01
C SER A 4 7.11 -6.10 -9.29
N ALA A 5 6.01 -5.89 -10.02
CA ALA A 5 4.77 -5.42 -9.43
C ALA A 5 4.23 -6.49 -8.50
N ILE A 6 4.27 -6.20 -7.21
CA ILE A 6 3.56 -6.95 -6.20
C ILE A 6 2.11 -6.48 -6.26
N GLY A 7 1.19 -7.43 -6.36
CA GLY A 7 -0.25 -7.17 -6.45
C GLY A 7 -0.76 -6.27 -5.32
N GLY A 8 -2.04 -5.93 -5.38
CA GLY A 8 -2.57 -4.85 -4.56
C GLY A 8 -3.91 -5.12 -3.92
N PHE A 9 -4.27 -4.25 -2.98
CA PHE A 9 -5.54 -4.24 -2.27
C PHE A 9 -6.28 -2.95 -2.55
N VAL A 10 -7.61 -3.02 -2.62
CA VAL A 10 -8.44 -1.81 -2.60
C VAL A 10 -8.75 -1.48 -1.15
N TYR A 11 -8.32 -0.32 -0.66
CA TYR A 11 -8.48 0.05 0.75
C TYR A 11 -9.96 0.25 1.11
N ARG A 12 -10.43 -0.47 2.14
CA ARG A 12 -11.83 -0.43 2.65
C ARG A 12 -11.94 0.12 4.07
N GLY A 13 -10.80 0.35 4.71
CA GLY A 13 -10.72 0.92 6.03
C GLY A 13 -11.31 2.32 6.13
N SER A 14 -11.38 2.81 7.36
CA SER A 14 -11.94 4.13 7.67
C SER A 14 -10.96 5.05 8.38
N ALA A 15 -9.79 4.53 8.81
CA ALA A 15 -8.77 5.32 9.45
C ALA A 15 -8.14 6.35 8.49
N ILE A 16 -7.89 5.97 7.22
CA ILE A 16 -7.26 6.82 6.20
C ILE A 16 -8.29 7.14 5.12
N LYS A 17 -9.09 8.19 5.35
CA LYS A 17 -10.23 8.55 4.47
C LYS A 17 -9.82 8.81 3.03
N GLU A 18 -8.62 9.35 2.82
CA GLU A 18 -8.08 9.70 1.51
C GLU A 18 -7.75 8.48 0.64
N LEU A 19 -7.71 7.28 1.24
CA LEU A 19 -7.46 6.02 0.54
C LEU A 19 -8.74 5.22 0.25
N GLN A 20 -9.90 5.62 0.77
CA GLN A 20 -11.13 4.85 0.57
C GLN A 20 -11.43 4.60 -0.92
N GLY A 21 -11.51 3.32 -1.29
CA GLY A 21 -11.77 2.88 -2.66
C GLY A 21 -10.58 2.96 -3.62
N LYS A 22 -9.40 3.41 -3.15
CA LYS A 22 -8.17 3.45 -3.96
C LYS A 22 -7.47 2.10 -3.96
N TYR A 23 -6.77 1.79 -5.04
CA TYR A 23 -5.99 0.56 -5.19
C TYR A 23 -4.53 0.79 -4.83
N LEU A 24 -4.04 0.05 -3.84
CA LEU A 24 -2.69 0.12 -3.31
C LEU A 24 -1.89 -1.05 -3.86
N PHE A 25 -0.72 -0.81 -4.44
CA PHE A 25 0.19 -1.85 -4.91
C PHE A 25 1.64 -1.45 -4.64
N ALA A 26 2.59 -2.36 -4.80
CA ALA A 26 4.00 -2.07 -4.57
C ALA A 26 4.85 -2.63 -5.70
N ASP A 27 6.08 -2.14 -5.83
CA ASP A 27 7.12 -2.81 -6.59
C ASP A 27 8.18 -3.31 -5.62
N PHE A 28 8.67 -4.53 -5.81
CA PHE A 28 9.66 -5.14 -4.92
C PHE A 28 10.92 -4.29 -4.73
N ALA A 29 11.31 -3.52 -5.75
CA ALA A 29 12.50 -2.67 -5.73
C ALA A 29 12.29 -1.31 -5.04
N GLU A 30 11.04 -0.89 -4.84
CA GLU A 30 10.72 0.44 -4.30
C GLU A 30 10.52 0.38 -2.78
N SER A 31 10.80 1.49 -2.11
CA SER A 31 10.55 1.63 -0.66
C SER A 31 9.28 2.44 -0.45
N GLY A 32 8.12 1.79 -0.53
CA GLY A 32 6.85 2.49 -0.50
C GLY A 32 5.78 1.79 -1.30
N ILE A 33 4.66 2.48 -1.47
CA ILE A 33 3.51 1.96 -2.21
C ILE A 33 3.07 2.94 -3.28
N PHE A 34 2.48 2.40 -4.33
CA PHE A 34 1.73 3.16 -5.32
C PHE A 34 0.25 3.13 -4.96
N VAL A 35 -0.42 4.26 -5.15
CA VAL A 35 -1.84 4.43 -4.93
C VAL A 35 -2.47 4.86 -6.25
N PHE A 36 -3.30 4.00 -6.82
CA PHE A 36 -4.11 4.29 -7.98
C PHE A 36 -5.50 4.76 -7.56
N ASP A 37 -5.87 5.95 -8.00
CA ASP A 37 -7.21 6.50 -7.84
C ASP A 37 -8.06 6.15 -9.08
N PRO A 38 -9.10 5.31 -8.96
CA PRO A 38 -9.91 4.90 -10.09
C PRO A 38 -10.79 6.03 -10.67
N ILE A 39 -11.01 7.11 -9.91
CA ILE A 39 -11.83 8.26 -10.33
C ILE A 39 -10.98 9.21 -11.18
N SER A 40 -9.83 9.66 -10.66
CA SER A 40 -8.94 10.57 -11.40
C SER A 40 -8.09 9.83 -12.44
N LYS A 41 -7.95 8.50 -12.30
CA LYS A 41 -7.04 7.63 -13.08
C LYS A 41 -5.57 7.98 -12.89
N GLU A 42 -5.23 8.66 -11.80
CA GLU A 42 -3.86 9.00 -11.45
C GLU A 42 -3.25 7.94 -10.54
N THR A 43 -1.93 7.78 -10.64
CA THR A 43 -1.14 6.97 -9.72
C THR A 43 -0.16 7.87 -8.99
N THR A 44 -0.19 7.84 -7.67
CA THR A 44 0.78 8.53 -6.81
C THR A 44 1.67 7.52 -6.11
N PHE A 45 2.90 7.92 -5.79
CA PHE A 45 3.81 7.13 -4.97
C PHE A 45 3.86 7.71 -3.56
N VAL A 46 3.73 6.85 -2.56
CA VAL A 46 3.84 7.16 -1.14
C VAL A 46 5.12 6.52 -0.65
N ASP A 47 6.11 7.36 -0.35
CA ASP A 47 7.37 6.94 0.25
C ASP A 47 7.12 6.42 1.67
N LEU A 48 7.59 5.21 1.95
CA LEU A 48 7.50 4.59 3.27
C LEU A 48 8.87 4.04 3.65
N PRO A 49 9.26 4.05 4.94
CA PRO A 49 10.52 3.49 5.40
C PRO A 49 10.49 1.94 5.42
N ILE A 50 9.88 1.31 4.41
CA ILE A 50 9.66 -0.12 4.27
C ILE A 50 10.08 -0.51 2.86
N SER A 51 11.08 -1.40 2.74
CA SER A 51 11.56 -1.94 1.48
C SER A 51 11.19 -3.41 1.32
N LYS A 52 11.36 -3.96 0.11
CA LYS A 52 11.09 -5.38 -0.21
C LYS A 52 9.70 -5.81 0.23
N ILE A 53 8.71 -4.96 -0.05
CA ILE A 53 7.30 -5.30 0.14
C ILE A 53 7.00 -6.45 -0.81
N VAL A 54 6.45 -7.54 -0.29
CA VAL A 54 6.14 -8.77 -1.02
C VAL A 54 4.66 -9.14 -0.92
N GLY A 55 3.89 -8.39 -0.15
CA GLY A 55 2.45 -8.59 -0.07
C GLY A 55 1.78 -7.59 0.85
N PHE A 56 0.48 -7.73 0.94
CA PHE A 56 -0.42 -6.92 1.74
C PHE A 56 -1.33 -7.85 2.55
N GLY A 57 -1.76 -7.40 3.72
CA GLY A 57 -2.82 -8.00 4.52
C GLY A 57 -3.92 -6.98 4.79
N GLU A 58 -5.10 -7.47 5.14
CA GLU A 58 -6.28 -6.67 5.52
C GLU A 58 -6.83 -7.26 6.82
N ASP A 59 -7.13 -6.42 7.81
CA ASP A 59 -7.83 -6.85 9.04
C ASP A 59 -9.36 -6.83 8.88
N GLU A 60 -10.11 -7.21 9.92
CA GLU A 60 -11.57 -7.23 9.86
C GLU A 60 -12.21 -5.84 9.67
N ASN A 61 -11.47 -4.76 9.88
CA ASN A 61 -11.94 -3.38 9.71
C ASN A 61 -11.59 -2.80 8.33
N GLY A 62 -10.91 -3.58 7.49
CA GLY A 62 -10.46 -3.14 6.16
C GLY A 62 -9.16 -2.32 6.20
N GLU A 63 -8.45 -2.30 7.33
CA GLU A 63 -7.19 -1.61 7.48
C GLU A 63 -6.04 -2.47 6.93
N ILE A 64 -5.05 -1.83 6.32
CA ILE A 64 -4.04 -2.50 5.51
C ILE A 64 -2.75 -2.70 6.29
N PHE A 65 -2.16 -3.87 6.11
CA PHE A 65 -0.83 -4.24 6.57
C PHE A 65 0.09 -4.47 5.38
N LEU A 66 1.35 -4.08 5.51
CA LEU A 66 2.42 -4.31 4.53
C LEU A 66 3.31 -5.46 5.01
N LEU A 67 3.55 -6.43 4.13
CA LEU A 67 4.42 -7.57 4.39
C LEU A 67 5.76 -7.33 3.70
N SER A 68 6.81 -7.13 4.49
CA SER A 68 8.19 -7.03 3.99
C SER A 68 8.94 -8.33 4.21
N LEU A 69 9.67 -8.77 3.18
CA LEU A 69 10.53 -9.94 3.26
C LEU A 69 11.71 -9.74 4.21
N SER A 70 12.12 -8.49 4.46
CA SER A 70 13.30 -8.17 5.28
C SER A 70 12.99 -7.57 6.64
N SER A 71 11.85 -6.91 6.81
CA SER A 71 11.57 -6.12 8.02
C SER A 71 10.29 -6.52 8.77
N GLY A 72 9.50 -7.48 8.26
CA GLY A 72 8.33 -8.01 8.96
C GLY A 72 7.00 -7.43 8.48
N VAL A 73 6.03 -7.30 9.40
CA VAL A 73 4.65 -6.87 9.11
C VAL A 73 4.39 -5.51 9.74
N PHE A 74 3.85 -4.57 8.96
CA PHE A 74 3.61 -3.19 9.39
C PHE A 74 2.17 -2.77 9.12
N ALA A 75 1.50 -2.15 10.10
CA ALA A 75 0.22 -1.50 9.85
C ALA A 75 0.42 -0.19 9.09
N LEU A 76 -0.44 0.08 8.11
CA LEU A 76 -0.51 1.37 7.43
C LEU A 76 -1.40 2.32 8.25
N LEU A 77 -0.82 3.41 8.77
CA LEU A 77 -1.50 4.36 9.65
C LEU A 77 -1.70 5.72 8.96
N PRO A 78 -2.70 6.51 9.40
CA PRO A 78 -2.86 7.89 8.95
C PRO A 78 -1.61 8.74 9.24
N ALA A 79 -1.34 9.72 8.39
CA ALA A 79 -0.34 10.73 8.66
C ALA A 79 -0.73 11.56 9.90
N GLN A 80 0.26 12.02 10.68
CA GLN A 80 0.09 12.96 11.78
C GLN A 80 0.00 14.40 11.28
#